data_AF-E7ML83-F1
#
_entry.id   AF-E7ML83-F1
#
_cell.length_a   1.000
_cell.length_b   1.000
_cell.length_c   1.000
_cell.angle_alpha   90.00
_cell.angle_beta   90.00
_cell.angle_gamma   90.00
#
_symmetry.space_group_name_H-M   'P 1'
#
loop_
_entity.id
_entity.type
_entity.pdbx_description
1 polymer ?
#
loop_
_entity_poly.entity_id
_entity_poly.type
_entity_poly.pdbx_seq_one_letter_code
_entity_poly.pdbx_strand_id
1 'polypeptide(L)'
;MDDIKQGFRKYFKAGNRGFIFSMIACIIGIGLMTLPRVMPKLLANENSAVLFNADDSKQDGKYTYIDIIAIDDYSACQGSDYYYLVMDTDHLFNVVKIDQSTYNQMKEQQAYWITCVDDETGELAPKPYRLYGVQKLLTNGCLEAIGASYKKSPVEMHKYVGSYYFSNGVEYDKDTVRILFLVGIVVIFNGAVSAFKLNKKNKNIENTIAYLESTGRLYEAWNELQTYLQTNKDGYCVILDNYVVSKQNGMMRPYEDILWAYRYVMRRNFVVVNQYALCRLVDGGKMELTPPGFSKKGAIEEILNTIAMKNPSVLLGYTTENQRAYNEMTKH
;
A
#
# COMPACT_ATOMS: atom_id res chain seq x y z
N MET A 1 11.37 -38.81 12.07
CA MET A 1 11.08 -37.59 12.88
C MET A 1 10.71 -36.41 11.98
N ASP A 2 11.40 -36.22 10.85
CA ASP A 2 11.11 -35.11 9.93
C ASP A 2 9.72 -35.16 9.28
N ASP A 3 9.19 -36.35 8.99
CA ASP A 3 7.83 -36.51 8.46
C ASP A 3 6.76 -35.96 9.43
N ILE A 4 6.97 -36.14 10.74
CA ILE A 4 6.07 -35.63 11.78
C ILE A 4 6.14 -34.09 11.84
N LYS A 5 7.35 -33.53 11.79
CA LYS A 5 7.54 -32.06 11.74
C LYS A 5 6.87 -31.48 10.50
N GLN A 6 7.00 -32.14 9.35
CA GLN A 6 6.34 -31.72 8.10
C GLN A 6 4.81 -31.84 8.21
N GLY A 7 4.32 -32.90 8.86
CA GLY A 7 2.91 -33.07 9.21
C GLY A 7 2.35 -31.89 10.00
N PHE A 8 2.99 -31.51 11.10
CA PHE A 8 2.60 -30.34 11.90
C PHE A 8 2.59 -29.05 11.08
N ARG A 9 3.66 -28.81 10.29
CA ARG A 9 3.73 -27.64 9.41
C ARG A 9 2.58 -27.62 8.42
N LYS A 10 2.26 -28.76 7.78
CA LYS A 10 1.16 -28.86 6.82
C LYS A 10 -0.19 -28.63 7.47
N TYR A 11 -0.43 -29.22 8.65
CA TYR A 11 -1.67 -29.05 9.42
C TYR A 11 -1.91 -27.57 9.77
N PHE A 12 -0.92 -26.90 10.35
CA PHE A 12 -1.06 -25.51 10.75
C PHE A 12 -1.01 -24.52 9.59
N LYS A 13 -0.25 -24.80 8.52
CA LYS A 13 -0.17 -23.96 7.31
C LYS A 13 -1.32 -24.20 6.32
N ALA A 14 -2.18 -25.19 6.52
CA ALA A 14 -3.35 -25.38 5.66
C ALA A 14 -4.20 -24.09 5.63
N GLY A 15 -4.42 -23.55 4.43
CA GLY A 15 -5.15 -22.29 4.21
C GLY A 15 -4.30 -21.02 4.10
N ASN A 16 -2.96 -21.10 4.06
CA ASN A 16 -2.06 -19.94 4.06
C ASN A 16 -1.94 -19.13 2.74
N ARG A 17 -3.01 -19.05 1.93
CA ARG A 17 -3.01 -18.21 0.70
C ARG A 17 -2.83 -16.71 1.03
N GLY A 18 -3.02 -16.32 2.28
CA GLY A 18 -2.93 -14.93 2.76
C GLY A 18 -1.58 -14.26 2.54
N PHE A 19 -0.45 -14.99 2.47
CA PHE A 19 0.85 -14.37 2.20
C PHE A 19 0.94 -13.84 0.77
N ILE A 20 0.50 -14.65 -0.20
CA ILE A 20 0.47 -14.27 -1.61
C ILE A 20 -0.49 -13.08 -1.79
N PHE A 21 -1.68 -13.14 -1.20
CA PHE A 21 -2.64 -12.03 -1.26
C PHE A 21 -2.12 -10.77 -0.57
N SER A 22 -1.40 -10.90 0.54
CA SER A 22 -0.77 -9.77 1.24
C SER A 22 0.31 -9.10 0.40
N MET A 23 1.14 -9.88 -0.29
CA MET A 23 2.19 -9.35 -1.16
C MET A 23 1.58 -8.66 -2.39
N ILE A 24 0.57 -9.30 -3.00
CA ILE A 24 -0.20 -8.71 -4.11
C ILE A 24 -0.86 -7.39 -3.66
N ALA A 25 -1.45 -7.34 -2.47
CA ALA A 25 -2.05 -6.12 -1.93
C ALA A 25 -1.01 -5.00 -1.80
N CYS A 26 0.18 -5.27 -1.25
CA CYS A 26 1.24 -4.27 -1.17
C CYS A 26 1.66 -3.75 -2.56
N ILE A 27 1.79 -4.63 -3.55
CA ILE A 27 2.13 -4.25 -4.94
C ILE A 27 1.04 -3.36 -5.54
N ILE A 28 -0.24 -3.73 -5.37
CA ILE A 28 -1.38 -2.92 -5.83
C ILE A 28 -1.36 -1.55 -5.15
N GLY A 29 -1.12 -1.50 -3.84
CA GLY A 29 -1.07 -0.25 -3.09
C GLY A 29 0.04 0.69 -3.59
N ILE A 30 1.23 0.17 -3.86
CA ILE A 30 2.32 0.93 -4.49
C ILE A 30 1.89 1.42 -5.88
N GLY A 31 1.27 0.54 -6.67
CA GLY A 31 0.71 0.85 -7.98
C GLY A 31 -0.23 2.06 -7.92
N LEU A 32 -1.22 2.04 -7.02
CA LEU A 32 -2.17 3.15 -6.83
C LEU A 32 -1.48 4.47 -6.47
N MET A 33 -0.43 4.44 -5.63
CA MET A 33 0.33 5.64 -5.26
C MET A 33 1.16 6.21 -6.43
N THR A 34 1.63 5.35 -7.33
CA THR A 34 2.46 5.75 -8.49
C THR A 34 1.64 6.01 -9.75
N LEU A 35 0.40 5.54 -9.82
CA LEU A 35 -0.45 5.57 -11.01
C LEU A 35 -0.57 6.98 -11.63
N PRO A 36 -0.82 8.06 -10.87
CA PRO A 36 -0.90 9.40 -11.45
C PRO A 36 0.41 9.88 -12.12
N ARG A 37 1.57 9.34 -11.73
CA ARG A 37 2.85 9.71 -12.37
C ARG A 37 3.09 8.97 -13.69
N VAL A 38 2.62 7.72 -13.80
CA VAL A 38 2.89 6.86 -14.96
C VAL A 38 1.76 6.85 -15.98
N MET A 39 0.53 7.15 -15.55
CA MET A 39 -0.66 7.14 -16.39
C MET A 39 -0.61 8.14 -17.57
N PRO A 40 0.02 9.34 -17.50
CA PRO A 40 0.18 10.18 -18.68
C PRO A 40 0.98 9.45 -19.77
N LYS A 41 2.09 8.82 -19.36
CA LYS A 41 2.99 8.08 -20.25
C LYS A 41 2.39 6.78 -20.79
N LEU A 42 1.47 6.16 -20.04
CA LEU A 42 0.78 4.94 -20.44
C LEU A 42 -0.41 5.21 -21.37
N LEU A 43 -1.09 6.34 -21.19
CA LEU A 43 -2.21 6.77 -22.04
C LEU A 43 -1.76 7.59 -23.26
N ALA A 44 -0.53 8.08 -23.24
CA ALA A 44 0.17 8.66 -24.36
C ALA A 44 0.34 7.64 -25.50
N ASN A 45 -0.68 7.49 -26.34
CA ASN A 45 -0.48 6.87 -27.65
C ASN A 45 0.05 7.95 -28.59
N GLU A 46 1.36 7.96 -28.83
CA GLU A 46 2.04 8.91 -29.72
C GLU A 46 1.37 9.00 -31.10
N ASN A 47 0.79 7.89 -31.59
CA ASN A 47 0.10 7.83 -32.88
C ASN A 47 -1.27 8.55 -32.90
N SER A 48 -1.81 8.91 -31.73
CA SER A 48 -3.08 9.62 -31.59
C SER A 48 -2.91 11.11 -31.28
N ALA A 49 -1.68 11.57 -31.05
CA ALA A 49 -1.40 12.98 -30.77
C ALA A 49 -1.55 13.80 -32.06
N VAL A 50 -2.33 14.88 -32.00
CA VAL A 50 -2.43 15.84 -33.10
C VAL A 50 -1.42 16.98 -32.90
N LEU A 51 -1.05 17.68 -33.97
CA LEU A 51 -0.15 18.83 -33.85
C LEU A 51 -0.83 19.94 -33.01
N PHE A 52 -0.13 20.45 -32.01
CA PHE A 52 -0.60 21.56 -31.18
C PHE A 52 -0.90 22.80 -32.04
N ASN A 53 -2.00 23.51 -31.73
CA ASN A 53 -2.35 24.75 -32.41
C ASN A 53 -2.90 25.76 -31.40
N ALA A 54 -2.16 26.83 -31.16
CA ALA A 54 -2.46 27.85 -30.16
C ALA A 54 -3.77 28.62 -30.41
N ASP A 55 -4.39 28.51 -31.60
CA ASP A 55 -5.60 29.22 -31.98
C ASP A 55 -6.80 28.31 -32.26
N ASP A 56 -6.60 26.98 -32.30
CA ASP A 56 -7.69 26.03 -32.59
C ASP A 56 -8.46 25.63 -31.33
N SER A 57 -9.58 26.30 -31.08
CA SER A 57 -10.44 25.99 -29.93
C SER A 57 -11.01 24.56 -29.92
N LYS A 58 -11.04 23.86 -31.07
CA LYS A 58 -11.53 22.47 -31.16
C LYS A 58 -10.51 21.46 -30.62
N GLN A 59 -9.32 21.90 -30.24
CA GLN A 59 -8.27 21.06 -29.67
C GLN A 59 -8.13 21.23 -28.15
N ASP A 60 -8.95 22.05 -27.50
CA ASP A 60 -8.96 22.15 -26.04
C ASP A 60 -9.19 20.77 -25.39
N GLY A 61 -8.31 20.40 -24.47
CA GLY A 61 -8.32 19.11 -23.80
C GLY A 61 -7.85 17.92 -24.64
N LYS A 62 -7.49 18.11 -25.92
CA LYS A 62 -6.97 17.02 -26.76
C LYS A 62 -5.49 16.75 -26.48
N TYR A 63 -5.11 15.50 -26.69
CA TYR A 63 -3.72 15.07 -26.65
C TYR A 63 -2.99 15.56 -27.91
N THR A 64 -1.93 16.33 -27.71
CA THR A 64 -1.18 17.02 -28.78
C THR A 64 0.31 16.76 -28.67
N TYR A 65 1.05 17.07 -29.73
CA TYR A 65 2.51 17.19 -29.70
C TYR A 65 2.95 18.56 -30.23
N ILE A 66 4.11 19.02 -29.78
CA ILE A 66 4.77 20.24 -30.26
C ILE A 66 6.26 19.94 -30.49
N ASP A 67 6.78 20.43 -31.61
CA ASP A 67 8.20 20.31 -31.98
C ASP A 67 8.90 21.64 -31.72
N ILE A 68 9.76 21.67 -30.71
CA ILE A 68 10.38 22.92 -30.22
C ILE A 68 11.79 23.05 -30.76
N ILE A 69 12.07 24.19 -31.41
CA ILE A 69 13.40 24.53 -31.93
C ILE A 69 14.12 25.57 -31.08
N ALA A 70 13.38 26.39 -30.33
CA ALA A 70 13.95 27.37 -29.41
C ALA A 70 13.11 27.50 -28.15
N ILE A 71 13.74 27.71 -26.99
CA ILE A 71 13.04 27.91 -25.70
C ILE A 71 13.73 29.00 -24.89
N ASP A 72 12.93 29.91 -24.34
CA ASP A 72 13.41 31.03 -23.54
C ASP A 72 14.00 30.56 -22.19
N ASP A 73 14.95 31.34 -21.67
CA ASP A 73 15.47 31.21 -20.30
C ASP A 73 14.57 31.88 -19.25
N TYR A 74 13.65 32.76 -19.66
CA TYR A 74 12.64 33.34 -18.78
C TYR A 74 11.39 32.47 -18.67
N SER A 75 11.09 32.04 -17.45
CA SER A 75 9.82 31.39 -17.11
C SER A 75 8.88 32.37 -16.39
N ALA A 76 7.62 32.41 -16.79
CA ALA A 76 6.57 32.99 -15.97
C ALA A 76 6.12 31.97 -14.90
N CYS A 77 6.14 32.38 -13.64
CA CYS A 77 5.74 31.53 -12.52
C CYS A 77 4.31 31.87 -12.07
N GLN A 78 3.42 30.87 -12.06
CA GLN A 78 2.09 30.97 -11.46
C GLN A 78 1.91 29.85 -10.44
N GLY A 79 2.15 30.15 -9.15
CA GLY A 79 2.12 29.14 -8.09
C GLY A 79 3.32 28.20 -8.15
N SER A 80 3.09 26.91 -8.46
CA SER A 80 4.14 25.89 -8.63
C SER A 80 4.46 25.57 -10.10
N ASP A 81 3.77 26.21 -11.03
CA ASP A 81 3.86 25.91 -12.45
C ASP A 81 4.77 26.92 -13.16
N TYR A 82 5.61 26.39 -14.06
CA TYR A 82 6.53 27.16 -14.90
C TYR A 82 6.04 27.16 -16.33
N TYR A 83 5.83 28.36 -16.87
CA TYR A 83 5.43 28.60 -18.26
C TYR A 83 6.60 29.21 -19.01
N TYR A 84 6.94 28.64 -20.16
CA TYR A 84 8.04 29.08 -21.01
C TYR A 84 7.51 29.51 -22.38
N LEU A 85 8.12 30.54 -22.94
CA LEU A 85 7.94 30.89 -24.33
C LEU A 85 8.84 30.00 -25.19
N VAL A 86 8.28 29.44 -26.25
CA VAL A 86 9.01 28.59 -27.20
C VAL A 86 8.74 29.01 -28.62
N MET A 87 9.64 28.63 -29.51
CA MET A 87 9.46 28.69 -30.95
C MET A 87 9.32 27.28 -31.50
N ASP A 88 8.29 27.05 -32.32
CA ASP A 88 8.10 25.77 -33.02
C ASP A 88 8.79 25.76 -34.40
N THR A 89 8.67 24.64 -35.12
CA THR A 89 9.25 24.46 -36.45
C THR A 89 8.68 25.38 -37.53
N ASP A 90 7.51 25.98 -37.31
CA ASP A 90 6.89 26.96 -38.22
C ASP A 90 7.30 28.40 -37.83
N HIS A 91 8.25 28.55 -36.91
CA HIS A 91 8.73 29.81 -36.34
C HIS A 91 7.62 30.60 -35.61
N LEU A 92 6.60 29.91 -35.10
CA LEU A 92 5.55 30.51 -34.30
C LEU A 92 5.90 30.47 -32.82
N PHE A 93 5.56 31.54 -32.11
CA PHE A 93 5.72 31.62 -30.66
C PHE A 93 4.55 30.92 -29.96
N ASN A 94 4.88 30.03 -29.03
CA ASN A 94 3.89 29.27 -28.26
C ASN A 94 4.26 29.30 -26.78
N VAL A 95 3.27 29.05 -25.91
CA VAL A 95 3.49 28.87 -24.48
C VAL A 95 3.47 27.40 -24.12
N VAL A 96 4.48 26.93 -23.39
CA VAL A 96 4.52 25.57 -22.85
C VAL A 96 4.61 25.58 -21.33
N LYS A 97 3.86 24.69 -20.68
CA LYS A 97 3.98 24.36 -19.27
C LYS A 97 4.77 23.05 -19.15
N ILE A 98 5.99 23.15 -18.63
CA ILE A 98 6.92 22.02 -18.44
C ILE A 98 7.58 22.09 -17.06
N ASP A 99 8.05 20.95 -16.55
CA ASP A 99 8.85 20.91 -15.34
C ASP A 99 10.33 21.24 -15.59
N GLN A 100 11.06 21.56 -14.53
CA GLN A 100 12.49 21.91 -14.63
C GLN A 100 13.33 20.77 -15.21
N SER A 101 12.95 19.51 -14.98
CA SER A 101 13.66 18.35 -15.51
C SER A 101 13.58 18.30 -17.03
N THR A 102 12.41 18.59 -17.60
CA THR A 102 12.17 18.65 -19.04
C THR A 102 12.90 19.83 -19.65
N TYR A 103 12.79 21.02 -19.02
CA TYR A 103 13.51 22.21 -19.46
C TYR A 103 15.02 21.95 -19.57
N ASN A 104 15.63 21.35 -18.54
CA ASN A 104 17.07 21.04 -18.49
C ASN A 104 17.56 20.06 -19.57
N GLN A 105 16.66 19.34 -20.25
CA GLN A 105 16.99 18.45 -21.38
C GLN A 105 17.10 19.20 -22.72
N MET A 106 16.54 20.41 -22.81
CA MET A 106 16.43 21.20 -24.06
C MET A 106 17.61 22.18 -24.25
N LYS A 107 18.83 21.75 -23.93
CA LYS A 107 20.02 22.64 -23.91
C LYS A 107 20.34 23.28 -25.25
N GLU A 108 20.13 22.54 -26.35
CA GLU A 108 20.38 23.04 -27.71
C GLU A 108 19.36 24.12 -28.09
N GLN A 109 18.08 23.90 -27.75
CA GLN A 109 17.01 24.87 -27.98
C GLN A 109 17.20 26.13 -27.13
N GLN A 110 17.71 26.01 -25.90
CA GLN A 110 18.08 27.14 -25.04
C GLN A 110 19.21 27.96 -25.66
N ALA A 111 20.27 27.29 -26.14
CA ALA A 111 21.40 27.98 -26.77
C ALA A 111 20.97 28.72 -28.04
N TYR A 112 20.10 28.11 -28.84
CA TYR A 112 19.60 28.69 -30.08
C TYR A 112 18.67 29.89 -29.87
N TRP A 113 17.90 29.94 -28.77
CA TRP A 113 17.02 31.07 -28.45
C TRP A 113 17.74 32.43 -28.45
N ILE A 114 19.00 32.46 -28.00
CA ILE A 114 19.79 33.69 -27.92
C ILE A 114 20.19 34.19 -29.32
N THR A 115 20.38 33.27 -30.27
CA THR A 115 20.92 33.56 -31.61
C THR A 115 19.87 33.54 -32.71
N CYS A 116 18.65 33.08 -32.44
CA CYS A 116 17.62 32.85 -33.45
C CYS A 116 17.15 34.13 -34.15
N VAL A 117 17.35 35.30 -33.55
CA VAL A 117 17.01 36.61 -34.15
C VAL A 117 17.89 36.91 -35.37
N ASP A 118 19.10 36.35 -35.42
CA ASP A 118 20.06 36.57 -36.50
C ASP A 118 20.01 35.46 -37.57
N ASP A 119 19.19 34.41 -37.36
CA ASP A 119 19.02 33.29 -38.30
C ASP A 119 17.80 33.51 -39.22
N GLU A 120 17.98 34.35 -40.24
CA GLU A 120 16.92 34.70 -41.21
C GLU A 120 16.50 33.51 -42.09
N THR A 121 17.33 32.47 -42.23
CA THR A 121 17.05 31.29 -43.07
C THR A 121 16.51 30.11 -42.29
N GLY A 122 16.68 30.09 -40.96
CA GLY A 122 16.32 28.97 -40.09
C GLY A 122 17.25 27.76 -40.23
N GLU A 123 18.37 27.90 -40.97
CA GLU A 123 19.31 26.80 -41.24
C GLU A 123 20.16 26.43 -40.02
N LEU A 124 20.29 27.34 -39.05
CA LEU A 124 21.04 27.12 -37.81
C LEU A 124 20.17 26.55 -36.69
N ALA A 125 18.87 26.33 -36.95
CA ALA A 125 17.96 25.76 -35.97
C ALA A 125 18.40 24.33 -35.57
N PRO A 126 18.38 24.01 -34.26
CA PRO A 126 18.72 22.67 -33.78
C PRO A 126 17.66 21.66 -34.21
N LYS A 127 17.98 20.37 -34.07
CA LYS A 127 16.98 19.32 -34.26
C LYS A 127 15.79 19.57 -33.32
N PRO A 128 14.53 19.51 -33.80
CA PRO A 128 13.39 19.78 -32.96
C PRO A 128 13.29 18.80 -31.78
N TYR A 129 13.01 19.35 -30.60
CA TYR A 129 12.72 18.57 -29.40
C TYR A 129 11.21 18.37 -29.27
N ARG A 130 10.74 17.15 -29.54
CA ARG A 130 9.31 16.83 -29.49
C ARG A 130 8.81 16.63 -28.07
N LEU A 131 7.76 17.35 -27.70
CA LEU A 131 7.00 17.13 -26.48
C LEU A 131 5.60 16.60 -26.81
N TYR A 132 5.05 15.82 -25.88
CA TYR A 132 3.66 15.38 -25.92
C TYR A 132 2.91 15.85 -24.68
N GLY A 133 1.64 16.21 -24.85
CA GLY A 133 0.90 16.92 -23.82
C GLY A 133 -0.55 17.18 -24.18
N VAL A 134 -1.17 18.11 -23.46
CA VAL A 134 -2.58 18.49 -23.65
C VAL A 134 -2.65 19.97 -23.97
N GLN A 135 -3.44 20.32 -24.99
CA GLN A 135 -3.74 21.71 -25.29
C GLN A 135 -4.77 22.27 -24.29
N LYS A 136 -4.52 23.47 -23.76
CA LYS A 136 -5.38 24.10 -22.75
C LYS A 136 -5.51 25.59 -22.96
N LEU A 137 -6.68 26.13 -22.62
CA LEU A 137 -6.94 27.57 -22.70
C LEU A 137 -5.99 28.36 -21.79
N LEU A 138 -5.36 29.40 -22.33
CA LEU A 138 -4.60 30.38 -21.56
C LEU A 138 -5.55 31.21 -20.70
N THR A 139 -5.28 31.29 -19.40
CA THR A 139 -6.00 32.20 -18.51
C THR A 139 -5.39 33.59 -18.56
N ASN A 140 -6.19 34.63 -18.31
CA ASN A 140 -5.70 36.02 -18.25
C ASN A 140 -4.53 36.18 -17.25
N GLY A 141 -4.58 35.49 -16.11
CA GLY A 141 -3.50 35.54 -15.12
C GLY A 141 -2.18 34.95 -15.63
N CYS A 142 -2.22 33.95 -16.53
CA CYS A 142 -1.02 33.42 -17.17
C CYS A 142 -0.46 34.41 -18.20
N LEU A 143 -1.33 35.02 -19.03
CA LEU A 143 -0.93 36.06 -19.97
C LEU A 143 -0.35 37.30 -19.26
N GLU A 144 -0.86 37.67 -18.08
CA GLU A 144 -0.28 38.72 -17.24
C GLU A 144 1.12 38.36 -16.74
N ALA A 145 1.31 37.14 -16.23
CA ALA A 145 2.60 36.68 -15.72
C ALA A 145 3.67 36.60 -16.83
N ILE A 146 3.30 36.09 -18.01
CA ILE A 146 4.18 36.03 -19.18
C ILE A 146 4.44 37.45 -19.70
N GLY A 147 3.38 38.22 -19.95
CA GLY A 147 3.47 39.59 -20.47
C GLY A 147 4.33 40.50 -19.60
N ALA A 148 4.25 40.38 -18.27
CA ALA A 148 5.10 41.12 -17.35
C ALA A 148 6.60 40.89 -17.58
N SER A 149 7.00 39.65 -17.91
CA SER A 149 8.40 39.30 -18.18
C SER A 149 8.94 39.98 -19.45
N TYR A 150 8.08 40.17 -20.46
CA TYR A 150 8.43 40.84 -21.73
C TYR A 150 7.98 42.29 -21.83
N LYS A 151 7.47 42.88 -20.73
CA LYS A 151 6.90 44.24 -20.70
C LYS A 151 5.79 44.43 -21.77
N LYS A 152 4.94 43.43 -21.95
CA LYS A 152 3.77 43.43 -22.83
C LYS A 152 2.49 43.33 -22.00
N SER A 153 1.44 44.01 -22.46
CA SER A 153 0.09 43.80 -21.90
C SER A 153 -0.43 42.40 -22.25
N PRO A 154 -1.39 41.84 -21.48
CA PRO A 154 -2.00 40.55 -21.80
C PRO A 154 -2.59 40.48 -23.22
N VAL A 155 -3.20 41.59 -23.66
CA VAL A 155 -3.80 41.71 -25.01
C VAL A 155 -2.75 41.69 -26.10
N GLU A 156 -1.58 42.31 -25.88
CA GLU A 156 -0.46 42.23 -26.82
C GLU A 156 0.14 40.83 -26.82
N MET A 157 0.36 40.24 -25.65
CA MET A 157 0.95 38.91 -25.53
C MET A 157 0.10 37.86 -26.25
N HIS A 158 -1.22 37.93 -26.11
CA HIS A 158 -2.16 37.04 -26.80
C HIS A 158 -2.03 37.06 -28.32
N LYS A 159 -1.62 38.19 -28.93
CA LYS A 159 -1.37 38.27 -30.38
C LYS A 159 -0.14 37.49 -30.84
N TYR A 160 0.80 37.23 -29.93
CA TYR A 160 2.03 36.49 -30.23
C TYR A 160 1.90 34.99 -29.99
N VAL A 161 1.17 34.59 -28.93
CA VAL A 161 1.13 33.19 -28.46
C VAL A 161 -0.24 32.52 -28.57
N GLY A 162 -1.23 33.22 -29.11
CA GLY A 162 -2.57 32.70 -29.28
C GLY A 162 -3.37 32.55 -27.98
N SER A 163 -4.42 31.73 -28.05
CA SER A 163 -5.40 31.50 -26.99
C SER A 163 -5.12 30.28 -26.13
N TYR A 164 -4.25 29.38 -26.58
CA TYR A 164 -4.00 28.11 -25.94
C TYR A 164 -2.51 27.92 -25.63
N TYR A 165 -2.21 27.16 -24.58
CA TYR A 165 -0.88 26.72 -24.23
C TYR A 165 -0.79 25.20 -24.24
N PHE A 166 0.43 24.69 -24.40
CA PHE A 166 0.74 23.28 -24.36
C PHE A 166 1.11 22.85 -22.93
N SER A 167 0.46 21.84 -22.38
CA SER A 167 0.76 21.28 -21.06
C SER A 167 1.41 19.90 -21.20
N ASN A 168 2.70 19.76 -20.86
CA ASN A 168 3.42 18.48 -20.86
C ASN A 168 2.92 17.52 -19.76
N GLY A 169 2.12 18.02 -18.82
CA GLY A 169 1.44 17.20 -17.81
C GLY A 169 -0.02 16.92 -18.14
N VAL A 170 -0.49 15.71 -17.82
CA VAL A 170 -1.91 15.46 -17.54
C VAL A 170 -2.19 16.08 -16.18
N GLU A 171 -2.99 17.14 -16.14
CA GLU A 171 -3.47 17.67 -14.88
C GLU A 171 -4.48 16.68 -14.29
N TYR A 172 -4.08 16.04 -13.20
CA TYR A 172 -4.98 15.25 -12.40
C TYR A 172 -5.77 16.17 -11.48
N ASP A 173 -7.04 15.83 -11.27
CA ASP A 173 -7.76 16.33 -10.12
C ASP A 173 -6.95 15.99 -8.86
N LYS A 174 -6.56 17.05 -8.12
CA LYS A 174 -5.72 16.93 -6.92
C LYS A 174 -6.40 16.04 -5.88
N ASP A 175 -7.73 16.06 -5.83
CA ASP A 175 -8.50 15.21 -4.93
C ASP A 175 -8.40 13.73 -5.33
N THR A 176 -8.53 13.41 -6.62
CA THR A 176 -8.33 12.07 -7.15
C THR A 176 -6.94 11.51 -6.83
N VAL A 177 -5.87 12.29 -7.03
CA VAL A 177 -4.50 11.87 -6.67
C VAL A 177 -4.38 11.59 -5.18
N ARG A 178 -4.92 12.49 -4.35
CA ARG A 178 -4.89 12.35 -2.90
C ARG A 178 -5.66 11.11 -2.44
N ILE A 179 -6.82 10.83 -3.03
CA ILE A 179 -7.63 9.65 -2.73
C ILE A 179 -6.86 8.38 -3.09
N LEU A 180 -6.31 8.27 -4.30
CA LEU A 180 -5.53 7.10 -4.72
C LEU A 180 -4.33 6.85 -3.81
N PHE A 181 -3.65 7.92 -3.40
CA PHE A 181 -2.54 7.83 -2.47
C PHE A 181 -2.96 7.32 -1.08
N LEU A 182 -4.05 7.86 -0.52
CA LEU A 182 -4.60 7.42 0.77
C LEU A 182 -5.09 5.97 0.73
N VAL A 183 -5.77 5.56 -0.35
CA VAL A 183 -6.18 4.17 -0.55
C VAL A 183 -4.96 3.26 -0.65
N GLY A 184 -3.92 3.66 -1.38
CA GLY A 184 -2.68 2.92 -1.48
C GLY A 184 -2.03 2.66 -0.12
N ILE A 185 -1.98 3.69 0.74
CA ILE A 185 -1.49 3.57 2.13
C ILE A 185 -2.31 2.53 2.91
N VAL A 186 -3.65 2.63 2.88
CA VAL A 186 -4.54 1.71 3.62
C VAL A 186 -4.33 0.27 3.16
N VAL A 187 -4.20 0.03 1.85
CA VAL A 187 -3.97 -1.31 1.29
C VAL A 187 -2.62 -1.86 1.75
N ILE A 188 -1.55 -1.07 1.71
CA ILE A 188 -0.21 -1.48 2.16
C ILE A 188 -0.23 -1.84 3.65
N PHE A 189 -0.84 -1.01 4.50
CA PHE A 189 -0.92 -1.29 5.93
C PHE A 189 -1.66 -2.60 6.24
N ASN A 190 -2.79 -2.85 5.56
CA ASN A 190 -3.54 -4.09 5.73
C ASN A 190 -2.75 -5.32 5.24
N GLY A 191 -2.00 -5.18 4.14
CA GLY A 191 -1.03 -6.17 3.69
C GLY A 191 0.01 -6.44 4.77
N ALA A 192 0.74 -5.41 5.23
CA ALA A 192 1.79 -5.53 6.24
C ALA A 192 1.31 -6.21 7.54
N VAL A 193 0.12 -5.84 8.04
CA VAL A 193 -0.49 -6.48 9.22
C VAL A 193 -0.76 -7.96 8.98
N SER A 194 -1.26 -8.32 7.79
CA SER A 194 -1.52 -9.71 7.41
C SER A 194 -0.22 -10.51 7.33
N ALA A 195 0.81 -9.97 6.68
CA ALA A 195 2.15 -10.57 6.63
C ALA A 195 2.76 -10.77 8.02
N PHE A 196 2.63 -9.78 8.92
CA PHE A 196 3.10 -9.89 10.30
C PHE A 196 2.39 -11.03 11.05
N LYS A 197 1.06 -11.13 10.95
CA LYS A 197 0.28 -12.22 11.57
C LYS A 197 0.72 -13.59 11.07
N LEU A 198 0.97 -13.71 9.76
CA LEU A 198 1.45 -14.95 9.13
C LEU A 198 2.85 -15.34 9.60
N ASN A 199 3.77 -14.37 9.66
CA ASN A 199 5.13 -14.61 10.14
C ASN A 199 5.11 -15.03 11.62
N LYS A 200 4.30 -14.37 12.45
CA LYS A 200 4.10 -14.74 13.85
C LYS A 200 3.56 -16.17 13.98
N LYS A 201 2.56 -16.54 13.18
CA LYS A 201 2.02 -17.91 13.14
C LYS A 201 3.10 -18.91 12.74
N ASN A 202 3.88 -18.65 11.69
CA ASN A 202 4.97 -19.53 11.27
C ASN A 202 6.02 -19.71 12.38
N LYS A 203 6.41 -18.63 13.06
CA LYS A 203 7.32 -18.70 14.20
C LYS A 203 6.74 -19.54 15.34
N ASN A 204 5.46 -19.38 15.64
CA ASN A 204 4.78 -20.19 16.64
C ASN A 204 4.76 -21.69 16.28
N ILE A 205 4.53 -22.04 15.01
CA ILE A 205 4.58 -23.44 14.55
C ILE A 205 5.95 -24.04 14.82
N GLU A 206 7.02 -23.36 14.41
CA GLU A 206 8.38 -23.86 14.62
C GLU A 206 8.73 -23.92 16.11
N ASN A 207 8.30 -22.93 16.91
CA ASN A 207 8.48 -22.95 18.37
C ASN A 207 7.71 -24.11 19.03
N THR A 208 6.49 -24.41 18.59
CA THR A 208 5.70 -25.54 19.10
C THR A 208 6.37 -26.86 18.76
N ILE A 209 6.85 -27.04 17.52
CA ILE A 209 7.58 -28.25 17.12
C ILE A 209 8.85 -28.39 17.97
N ALA A 210 9.64 -27.32 18.09
CA ALA A 210 10.89 -27.32 18.86
C ALA A 210 10.65 -27.62 20.35
N TYR A 211 9.60 -27.05 20.95
CA TYR A 211 9.21 -27.35 22.33
C TYR A 211 8.80 -28.82 22.49
N LEU A 212 7.89 -29.33 21.65
CA LEU A 212 7.44 -30.71 21.76
C LEU A 212 8.60 -31.70 21.52
N GLU A 213 9.55 -31.35 20.66
CA GLU A 213 10.78 -32.12 20.45
C GLU A 213 11.68 -32.10 21.69
N SER A 214 11.95 -30.93 22.26
CA SER A 214 12.84 -30.81 23.43
C SER A 214 12.26 -31.44 24.69
N THR A 215 10.94 -31.55 24.81
CA THR A 215 10.26 -32.26 25.91
C THR A 215 9.97 -33.73 25.59
N GLY A 216 10.40 -34.26 24.45
CA GLY A 216 10.18 -35.67 24.07
C GLY A 216 8.72 -36.05 23.74
N ARG A 217 7.86 -35.05 23.49
CA ARG A 217 6.40 -35.20 23.29
C ARG A 217 5.95 -35.16 21.83
N LEU A 218 6.86 -34.89 20.91
CA LEU A 218 6.53 -34.64 19.50
C LEU A 218 5.73 -35.78 18.83
N TYR A 219 6.12 -37.04 19.06
CA TYR A 219 5.45 -38.20 18.46
C TYR A 219 4.05 -38.41 19.04
N GLU A 220 3.93 -38.42 20.37
CA GLU A 220 2.67 -38.59 21.09
C GLU A 220 1.65 -37.51 20.69
N ALA A 221 2.07 -36.24 20.76
CA ALA A 221 1.26 -35.09 20.36
C ALA A 221 0.74 -35.22 18.92
N TRP A 222 1.60 -35.65 17.99
CA TRP A 222 1.20 -35.85 16.59
C TRP A 222 0.20 -36.99 16.44
N ASN A 223 0.44 -38.13 17.09
CA ASN A 223 -0.43 -39.29 17.01
C ASN A 223 -1.84 -39.00 17.57
N GLU A 224 -1.90 -38.30 18.69
CA GLU A 224 -3.17 -37.88 19.33
C GLU A 224 -3.96 -36.94 18.42
N LEU A 225 -3.30 -35.94 17.81
CA LEU A 225 -3.92 -35.04 16.85
C LEU A 225 -4.43 -35.78 15.60
N GLN A 226 -3.63 -36.69 15.03
CA GLN A 226 -4.05 -37.48 13.86
C GLN A 226 -5.26 -38.36 14.18
N THR A 227 -5.26 -39.00 15.35
CA THR A 227 -6.37 -39.86 15.79
C THR A 227 -7.66 -39.05 15.96
N TYR A 228 -7.58 -37.87 16.58
CA TYR A 228 -8.72 -36.97 16.70
C TYR A 228 -9.30 -36.57 15.33
N LEU A 229 -8.43 -36.21 14.38
CA LEU A 229 -8.83 -35.74 13.05
C LEU A 229 -9.45 -36.83 12.16
N GLN A 230 -9.33 -38.11 12.51
CA GLN A 230 -10.01 -39.21 11.80
C GLN A 230 -11.52 -39.22 12.06
N THR A 231 -11.95 -38.80 13.25
CA THR A 231 -13.34 -38.94 13.72
C THR A 231 -14.02 -37.60 14.00
N ASN A 232 -13.26 -36.52 14.12
CA ASN A 232 -13.76 -35.20 14.46
C ASN A 232 -13.51 -34.19 13.36
N LYS A 233 -14.38 -33.17 13.29
CA LYS A 233 -14.16 -32.02 12.41
C LYS A 233 -13.10 -31.11 13.01
N ASP A 234 -12.19 -30.69 12.15
CA ASP A 234 -11.16 -29.70 12.49
C ASP A 234 -11.78 -28.32 12.78
N GLY A 235 -11.10 -27.52 13.60
CA GLY A 235 -11.63 -26.26 14.13
C GLY A 235 -10.55 -25.24 14.49
N TYR A 236 -10.96 -24.12 15.09
CA TYR A 236 -10.01 -23.11 15.58
C TYR A 236 -9.26 -23.59 16.83
N CYS A 237 -9.99 -24.24 17.73
CA CYS A 237 -9.50 -24.92 18.92
C CYS A 237 -9.76 -26.41 18.75
N VAL A 238 -8.76 -27.23 19.02
CA VAL A 238 -8.93 -28.69 19.14
C VAL A 238 -8.54 -29.07 20.56
N ILE A 239 -9.46 -29.75 21.23
CA ILE A 239 -9.30 -30.28 22.58
C ILE A 239 -8.96 -31.76 22.42
N LEU A 240 -7.74 -32.12 22.80
CA LEU A 240 -7.28 -33.50 22.81
C LEU A 240 -7.23 -34.01 24.26
N ASP A 241 -6.78 -35.23 24.46
CA ASP A 241 -6.73 -35.85 25.79
C ASP A 241 -5.67 -35.24 26.69
N ASN A 242 -4.48 -34.97 26.16
CA ASN A 242 -3.34 -34.43 26.89
C ASN A 242 -2.99 -33.00 26.45
N TYR A 243 -3.50 -32.57 25.30
CA TYR A 243 -3.11 -31.32 24.67
C TYR A 243 -4.30 -30.45 24.26
N VAL A 244 -4.06 -29.13 24.21
CA VAL A 244 -4.91 -28.18 23.51
C VAL A 244 -4.19 -27.61 22.30
N VAL A 245 -4.92 -27.41 21.21
CA VAL A 245 -4.40 -26.89 19.94
C VAL A 245 -5.10 -25.59 19.58
N SER A 246 -4.33 -24.56 19.26
CA SER A 246 -4.78 -23.32 18.64
C SER A 246 -4.31 -23.29 17.20
N LYS A 247 -5.20 -23.66 16.29
CA LYS A 247 -4.88 -23.79 14.87
C LYS A 247 -4.53 -22.44 14.24
N GLN A 248 -5.24 -21.39 14.62
CA GLN A 248 -5.02 -20.04 14.10
C GLN A 248 -3.64 -19.47 14.48
N ASN A 249 -3.16 -19.78 15.69
CA ASN A 249 -1.87 -19.31 16.17
C ASN A 249 -0.73 -20.27 15.86
N GLY A 250 -1.04 -21.48 15.37
CA GLY A 250 -0.04 -22.50 15.09
C GLY A 250 0.59 -23.06 16.35
N MET A 251 -0.19 -23.20 17.42
CA MET A 251 0.31 -23.60 18.74
C MET A 251 -0.38 -24.88 19.22
N MET A 252 0.38 -25.71 19.93
CA MET A 252 -0.10 -26.87 20.67
C MET A 252 0.64 -26.92 22.00
N ARG A 253 -0.10 -27.13 23.09
CA ARG A 253 0.45 -27.15 24.45
C ARG A 253 -0.20 -28.26 25.28
N PRO A 254 0.54 -28.96 26.14
CA PRO A 254 -0.05 -29.84 27.13
C PRO A 254 -0.84 -29.01 28.15
N TYR A 255 -1.83 -29.62 28.82
CA TYR A 255 -2.67 -28.86 29.78
C TYR A 255 -1.90 -28.31 30.98
N GLU A 256 -0.86 -29.01 31.44
CA GLU A 256 0.01 -28.60 32.56
C GLU A 256 0.82 -27.32 32.27
N ASP A 257 1.05 -26.98 31.00
CA ASP A 257 1.72 -25.72 30.62
C ASP A 257 0.80 -24.49 30.76
N ILE A 258 -0.50 -24.70 30.99
CA ILE A 258 -1.51 -23.64 31.05
C ILE A 258 -1.69 -23.22 32.51
N LEU A 259 -1.29 -21.99 32.83
CA LEU A 259 -1.42 -21.46 34.20
C LEU A 259 -2.72 -20.67 34.40
N TRP A 260 -3.20 -20.00 33.36
CA TRP A 260 -4.40 -19.16 33.46
C TRP A 260 -5.21 -19.18 32.17
N ALA A 261 -6.49 -19.52 32.26
CA ALA A 261 -7.41 -19.61 31.13
C ALA A 261 -8.66 -18.75 31.39
N TYR A 262 -9.03 -17.92 30.42
CA TYR A 262 -10.17 -17.02 30.58
C TYR A 262 -10.78 -16.58 29.25
N ARG A 263 -12.03 -16.11 29.33
CA ARG A 263 -12.68 -15.40 28.24
C ARG A 263 -12.23 -13.94 28.27
N TYR A 264 -11.49 -13.52 27.26
CA TYR A 264 -11.20 -12.11 27.04
C TYR A 264 -12.46 -11.42 26.49
N VAL A 265 -12.79 -10.23 27.02
CA VAL A 265 -13.95 -9.44 26.58
C VAL A 265 -13.53 -7.98 26.45
N MET A 266 -13.69 -7.41 25.25
CA MET A 266 -13.55 -5.99 25.00
C MET A 266 -14.93 -5.36 24.92
N ARG A 267 -15.13 -4.26 25.66
CA ARG A 267 -16.36 -3.46 25.61
C ARG A 267 -16.08 -2.06 25.10
N ARG A 268 -17.01 -1.52 24.30
CA ARG A 268 -17.08 -0.09 23.95
C ARG A 268 -18.48 0.39 24.28
N ASN A 269 -18.61 1.49 25.02
CA ASN A 269 -19.89 1.99 25.51
C ASN A 269 -20.74 0.87 26.14
N PHE A 270 -20.11 0.06 27.00
CA PHE A 270 -20.71 -1.11 27.67
C PHE A 270 -21.13 -2.28 26.77
N VAL A 271 -21.08 -2.16 25.43
CA VAL A 271 -21.39 -3.23 24.48
C VAL A 271 -20.15 -4.09 24.20
N VAL A 272 -20.31 -5.41 24.20
CA VAL A 272 -19.23 -6.35 23.84
C VAL A 272 -18.94 -6.22 22.35
N VAL A 273 -17.75 -5.74 22.00
CA VAL A 273 -17.30 -5.58 20.60
C VAL A 273 -16.33 -6.67 20.16
N ASN A 274 -15.73 -7.38 21.12
CA ASN A 274 -14.80 -8.47 20.85
C ASN A 274 -14.79 -9.41 22.06
N GLN A 275 -14.79 -10.72 21.82
CA GLN A 275 -14.53 -11.72 22.86
C GLN A 275 -13.87 -12.96 22.25
N TYR A 276 -13.07 -13.67 23.03
CA TYR A 276 -12.42 -14.92 22.64
C TYR A 276 -11.85 -15.66 23.86
N ALA A 277 -11.52 -16.95 23.68
CA ALA A 277 -10.87 -17.79 24.68
C ALA A 277 -9.35 -17.57 24.63
N LEU A 278 -8.73 -17.37 25.79
CA LEU A 278 -7.30 -17.07 25.92
C LEU A 278 -6.68 -17.88 27.06
N CYS A 279 -5.52 -18.46 26.76
CA CYS A 279 -4.66 -19.11 27.74
C CYS A 279 -3.35 -18.33 27.90
N ARG A 280 -2.84 -18.30 29.13
CA ARG A 280 -1.51 -17.83 29.51
C ARG A 280 -0.69 -19.03 29.96
N LEU A 281 0.52 -19.09 29.44
CA LEU A 281 1.40 -20.24 29.55
C LEU A 281 2.47 -20.01 30.63
N VAL A 282 3.08 -21.10 31.06
CA VAL A 282 4.20 -21.12 32.01
C VAL A 282 5.43 -20.36 31.50
N ASP A 283 5.65 -20.33 30.18
CA ASP A 283 6.75 -19.59 29.53
C ASP A 283 6.48 -18.08 29.40
N GLY A 284 5.43 -17.56 30.06
CA GLY A 284 4.97 -16.17 29.92
C GLY A 284 4.18 -15.90 28.63
N GLY A 285 4.12 -16.88 27.72
CA GLY A 285 3.44 -16.81 26.44
C GLY A 285 1.92 -16.75 26.57
N LYS A 286 1.26 -16.48 25.44
CA LYS A 286 -0.20 -16.47 25.33
C LYS A 286 -0.67 -17.28 24.12
N MET A 287 -1.80 -17.94 24.27
CA MET A 287 -2.40 -18.81 23.27
C MET A 287 -3.89 -18.50 23.13
N GLU A 288 -4.29 -17.85 22.03
CA GLU A 288 -5.69 -17.53 21.75
C GLU A 288 -6.35 -18.76 21.12
N LEU A 289 -7.32 -19.37 21.81
CA LEU A 289 -7.95 -20.64 21.39
C LEU A 289 -9.07 -20.42 20.36
N THR A 290 -9.77 -19.29 20.45
CA THR A 290 -10.78 -18.87 19.46
C THR A 290 -10.38 -17.53 18.83
N PRO A 291 -10.83 -17.23 17.60
CA PRO A 291 -10.46 -15.98 16.93
C PRO A 291 -11.02 -14.76 17.66
N PRO A 292 -10.32 -13.60 17.62
CA PRO A 292 -10.93 -12.34 18.03
C PRO A 292 -12.26 -12.11 17.32
N GLY A 293 -13.29 -11.75 18.08
CA GLY A 293 -14.65 -11.54 17.59
C GLY A 293 -15.53 -12.79 17.63
N PHE A 294 -15.07 -13.88 18.26
CA PHE A 294 -15.84 -15.12 18.34
C PHE A 294 -17.15 -14.92 19.11
N SER A 295 -18.28 -15.12 18.44
CA SER A 295 -19.60 -14.74 18.96
C SER A 295 -20.21 -15.77 19.92
N LYS A 296 -19.80 -17.04 19.83
CA LYS A 296 -20.42 -18.14 20.58
C LYS A 296 -19.84 -18.23 22.01
N LYS A 297 -20.42 -17.46 22.92
CA LYS A 297 -20.05 -17.46 24.35
C LYS A 297 -20.05 -18.87 24.96
N GLY A 298 -21.10 -19.67 24.74
CA GLY A 298 -21.21 -21.02 25.31
C GLY A 298 -20.06 -21.94 24.88
N ALA A 299 -19.63 -21.87 23.63
CA ALA A 299 -18.48 -22.65 23.15
C ALA A 299 -17.15 -22.18 23.77
N ILE A 300 -17.00 -20.89 24.09
CA ILE A 300 -15.84 -20.41 24.86
C ILE A 300 -15.87 -21.00 26.28
N GLU A 301 -17.02 -20.96 26.95
CA GLU A 301 -17.16 -21.50 28.30
C GLU A 301 -16.91 -23.01 28.34
N GLU A 302 -17.40 -23.76 27.36
CA GLU A 302 -17.13 -25.19 27.20
C GLU A 302 -15.63 -25.47 27.10
N ILE A 303 -14.92 -24.80 26.19
CA ILE A 303 -13.45 -24.93 26.03
C ILE A 303 -12.73 -24.67 27.36
N LEU A 304 -13.07 -23.58 28.05
CA LEU A 304 -12.41 -23.19 29.29
C LEU A 304 -12.69 -24.18 30.42
N ASN A 305 -13.93 -24.68 30.51
CA ASN A 305 -14.31 -25.70 31.50
C ASN A 305 -13.59 -27.03 31.22
N THR A 306 -13.46 -27.45 29.96
CA THR A 306 -12.71 -28.66 29.63
C THR A 306 -11.23 -28.55 29.99
N ILE A 307 -10.62 -27.38 29.79
CA ILE A 307 -9.24 -27.12 30.24
C ILE A 307 -9.13 -27.24 31.76
N ALA A 308 -10.07 -26.65 32.51
CA ALA A 308 -10.07 -26.75 33.98
C ALA A 308 -10.29 -28.19 34.49
N MET A 309 -11.06 -29.00 33.77
CA MET A 309 -11.21 -30.42 34.09
C MET A 309 -9.93 -31.21 33.85
N LYS A 310 -9.19 -30.92 32.77
CA LYS A 310 -7.94 -31.59 32.41
C LYS A 310 -6.72 -31.07 33.19
N ASN A 311 -6.78 -29.84 33.70
CA ASN A 311 -5.79 -29.26 34.61
C ASN A 311 -6.49 -28.55 35.77
N PRO A 312 -6.73 -29.23 36.90
CA PRO A 312 -7.39 -28.65 38.08
C PRO A 312 -6.63 -27.49 38.74
N SER A 313 -5.34 -27.32 38.44
CA SER A 313 -4.52 -26.22 38.99
C SER A 313 -4.63 -24.91 38.19
N VAL A 314 -5.28 -24.94 37.02
CA VAL A 314 -5.41 -23.75 36.17
C VAL A 314 -6.25 -22.68 36.86
N LEU A 315 -5.77 -21.44 36.79
CA LEU A 315 -6.59 -20.28 37.17
C LEU A 315 -7.69 -20.11 36.12
N LEU A 316 -8.95 -20.08 36.54
CA LEU A 316 -10.10 -19.95 35.64
C LEU A 316 -10.77 -18.57 35.79
N GLY A 317 -10.94 -17.86 34.68
CA GLY A 317 -11.67 -16.59 34.62
C GLY A 317 -10.79 -15.35 34.75
N TYR A 318 -11.29 -14.21 34.26
CA TYR A 318 -10.54 -12.95 34.24
C TYR A 318 -10.84 -12.12 35.50
N THR A 319 -10.00 -12.28 36.53
CA THR A 319 -10.11 -11.57 37.80
C THR A 319 -8.77 -10.94 38.19
N THR A 320 -8.80 -9.93 39.05
CA THR A 320 -7.59 -9.27 39.56
C THR A 320 -6.73 -10.24 40.36
N GLU A 321 -7.37 -11.15 41.11
CA GLU A 321 -6.73 -12.18 41.91
C GLU A 321 -5.95 -13.16 41.02
N ASN A 322 -6.59 -13.65 39.95
CA ASN A 322 -5.93 -14.55 39.00
C ASN A 322 -4.79 -13.85 38.25
N GLN A 323 -4.95 -12.57 37.92
CA GLN A 323 -3.88 -11.80 37.29
C GLN A 323 -2.66 -11.66 38.20
N ARG A 324 -2.87 -11.40 39.51
CA ARG A 324 -1.78 -11.33 40.50
C ARG A 324 -1.13 -12.68 40.69
N ALA A 325 -1.92 -13.74 40.88
CA ALA A 325 -1.43 -15.10 41.05
C ALA A 325 -0.58 -15.55 39.84
N TYR A 326 -1.05 -15.30 38.61
CA TYR A 326 -0.27 -15.59 37.41
C TYR A 326 1.07 -14.83 37.39
N ASN A 327 1.04 -13.53 37.68
CA ASN A 327 2.27 -12.72 37.71
C ASN A 327 3.28 -13.23 38.76
N GLU A 328 2.80 -13.71 39.90
CA GLU A 328 3.66 -14.31 40.94
C GLU A 328 4.25 -15.65 40.49
N MET A 329 3.46 -16.50 39.83
CA MET A 329 3.92 -17.78 39.28
C MET A 329 4.99 -17.63 38.19
N THR A 330 4.97 -16.52 37.43
CA THR A 330 5.90 -16.28 36.32
C THR A 330 7.01 -15.27 36.64
N LYS A 331 7.14 -14.83 37.90
CA LYS A 331 8.29 -14.02 38.34
C LYS A 331 9.52 -14.92 38.39
N HIS A 332 10.44 -14.71 37.47
CA HIS A 332 11.79 -15.28 37.49
C HIS A 332 12.81 -14.16 37.70
#